data_AF-A0A968FXB1-F1
#
_entry.id   AF-A0A968FXB1-F1
#
_cell.length_a   1.000
_cell.length_b   1.000
_cell.length_c   1.000
_cell.angle_alpha   90.00
_cell.angle_beta   90.00
_cell.angle_gamma   90.00
#
_symmetry.space_group_name_H-M   'P 1'
#
loop_
_entity.id
_entity.type
_entity.pdbx_description
1 polymer ?
#
loop_
_entity_poly.entity_id
_entity_poly.type
_entity_poly.pdbx_seq_one_letter_code
_entity_poly.pdbx_strand_id
1 'polypeptide(L)' 'MTKDTQIRKNDEGQFAIPCQVKMSVHCIHMGEYCDSEEEAREWVEEECWIFSGEGYICPPCNEQIIQNI' A
#
# COMPACT_ATOMS: atom_id res chain seq x y z
N MET A 1 -12.46 -15.00 -5.71
CA MET A 1 -13.06 -13.65 -5.68
C MET A 1 -11.97 -12.72 -5.17
N THR A 2 -11.09 -12.28 -6.05
CA THR A 2 -9.98 -11.38 -5.73
C THR A 2 -10.59 -10.03 -5.37
N LYS A 3 -10.63 -9.69 -4.09
CA LYS A 3 -10.97 -8.34 -3.65
C LYS A 3 -9.92 -7.42 -4.26
N ASP A 4 -10.35 -6.52 -5.14
CA ASP A 4 -9.50 -5.49 -5.75
C ASP A 4 -8.81 -4.68 -4.64
N THR A 5 -7.61 -5.09 -4.27
CA THR A 5 -6.62 -4.20 -3.65
C THR A 5 -6.56 -2.97 -4.55
N GLN A 6 -6.74 -1.76 -4.01
CA GLN A 6 -6.66 -0.54 -4.80
C GLN A 6 -5.28 -0.48 -5.48
N ILE A 7 -5.14 -0.91 -6.72
CA ILE A 7 -3.90 -0.81 -7.48
C ILE A 7 -4.04 0.40 -8.42
N ARG A 8 -2.98 1.19 -8.53
CA ARG A 8 -2.92 2.36 -9.40
C ARG A 8 -1.97 2.07 -10.55
N LYS A 9 -2.42 2.38 -11.76
CA LYS A 9 -1.60 2.33 -12.98
C LYS A 9 -1.13 3.74 -13.35
N ASN A 10 0.15 3.93 -13.66
CA ASN A 10 0.68 5.19 -14.20
C ASN A 10 0.61 5.25 -15.74
N ASP A 11 1.03 6.37 -16.34
CA ASP A 11 1.01 6.57 -17.79
C ASP A 11 2.02 5.67 -18.54
N GLU A 12 3.06 5.18 -17.85
CA GLU A 12 4.05 4.22 -18.36
C GLU A 12 3.54 2.77 -18.31
N GLY A 13 2.38 2.56 -17.70
CA GLY A 13 1.70 1.28 -17.62
C GLY A 13 2.09 0.41 -16.43
N GLN A 14 2.85 0.96 -15.48
CA GLN A 14 3.28 0.30 -14.25
C GLN A 14 2.25 0.43 -13.14
N PHE A 15 2.33 -0.45 -12.14
CA PHE A 15 1.34 -0.64 -11.08
C PHE A 15 1.93 -0.36 -9.71
N ALA A 16 1.20 0.34 -8.84
CA ALA A 16 1.60 0.59 -7.46
C ALA A 16 0.39 0.50 -6.51
N ILE A 17 0.66 0.16 -5.24
CA ILE A 17 -0.37 0.11 -4.19
C ILE A 17 -0.32 1.40 -3.34
N PRO A 18 -1.40 2.19 -3.24
CA PRO A 18 -1.51 3.34 -2.36
C PRO A 18 -1.68 2.91 -0.90
N CYS A 19 -1.19 3.75 0.02
CA CYS A 19 -1.56 3.62 1.43
C CYS A 19 -3.01 4.08 1.63
N GLN A 20 -3.79 3.26 2.33
CA GLN A 20 -5.22 3.48 2.55
C GLN A 20 -5.53 4.71 3.41
N VAL A 21 -4.80 4.93 4.51
CA VAL A 21 -5.26 5.81 5.61
C VAL A 21 -4.58 7.18 5.67
N LYS A 22 -3.33 7.31 5.19
CA LYS A 22 -2.58 8.59 5.11
C LYS A 22 -2.60 9.43 6.41
N MET A 23 -2.50 8.76 7.57
CA MET A 23 -2.60 9.41 8.89
C MET A 23 -1.27 9.93 9.42
N SER A 24 -0.17 9.27 9.06
CA SER A 24 1.18 9.70 9.48
C SER A 24 1.69 10.82 8.60
N VAL A 25 2.37 11.80 9.20
CA VAL A 25 3.16 12.81 8.46
C VAL A 25 4.28 12.18 7.62
N HIS A 26 4.68 10.96 7.96
CA HIS A 26 5.65 10.15 7.21
C HIS A 26 4.98 9.07 6.35
N CYS A 27 3.71 9.26 5.97
CA CYS A 27 3.05 8.30 5.09
C CYS A 27 3.82 8.14 3.77
N ILE A 28 4.06 6.90 3.34
CA ILE A 28 4.70 6.59 2.05
C ILE A 28 3.79 6.95 0.85
N HIS A 29 2.48 7.16 1.07
CA HIS A 29 1.44 7.51 0.08
C HIS A 29 1.20 6.48 -1.04
N MET A 30 2.26 6.08 -1.75
CA MET A 30 2.27 5.18 -2.89
C MET A 30 3.46 4.23 -2.73
N GLY A 31 3.23 2.93 -2.87
CA GLY A 31 4.33 1.96 -3.01
C GLY A 31 5.08 2.15 -4.32
N GLU A 32 6.06 1.28 -4.55
CA GLU A 32 6.83 1.29 -5.79
C GLU A 32 5.96 0.97 -7.01
N TYR A 33 6.28 1.60 -8.14
CA TYR A 33 5.69 1.26 -9.43
C TYR A 33 6.43 0.07 -10.03
N CYS A 34 5.72 -1.05 -10.15
CA CYS A 34 6.23 -2.30 -10.67
C CYS A 34 5.61 -2.61 -12.03
N ASP A 35 6.20 -3.54 -12.78
CA ASP A 35 5.75 -3.83 -14.15
C ASP A 35 4.48 -4.70 -14.16
N SER A 36 4.11 -5.29 -13.02
CA SER A 36 2.89 -6.07 -12.85
C SER A 36 2.17 -5.78 -11.53
N GLU A 37 0.87 -6.11 -11.48
CA GLU A 37 0.10 -6.08 -10.23
C GLU A 37 0.60 -7.08 -9.17
N GLU A 38 1.21 -8.19 -9.60
CA GLU A 38 1.75 -9.21 -8.71
C GLU A 38 2.99 -8.67 -7.99
N GLU A 39 3.95 -8.13 -8.75
CA GLU A 39 5.14 -7.48 -8.19
C GLU A 39 4.77 -6.33 -7.26
N ALA A 40 3.77 -5.51 -7.60
CA ALA A 40 3.32 -4.43 -6.73
C ALA A 40 2.76 -4.96 -5.38
N ARG A 41 2.14 -6.15 -5.38
CA ARG A 41 1.67 -6.82 -4.15
C ARG A 41 2.83 -7.42 -3.36
N GLU A 42 3.77 -8.08 -4.03
CA GLU A 42 4.97 -8.61 -3.39
C GLU A 42 5.76 -7.50 -2.71
N TRP A 43 5.92 -6.35 -3.38
CA TRP A 43 6.61 -5.20 -2.83
C TRP A 43 6.02 -4.70 -1.51
N VAL A 44 4.69 -4.56 -1.41
CA VAL A 44 4.07 -4.09 -0.15
C VAL A 44 4.19 -5.15 0.96
N GLU A 45 4.26 -6.43 0.62
CA GLU A 45 4.50 -7.51 1.58
C GLU A 45 5.95 -7.50 2.08
N GLU A 46 6.92 -7.31 1.18
CA GLU A 46 8.34 -7.15 1.51
C GLU A 46 8.59 -5.91 2.39
N GLU A 47 7.93 -4.79 2.07
CA GLU A 47 7.98 -3.54 2.84
C GLU A 47 7.11 -3.56 4.10
N CYS A 48 6.59 -4.73 4.49
CA CYS A 48 5.83 -4.95 5.72
C CYS A 48 4.58 -4.05 5.86
N TRP A 49 3.90 -3.72 4.76
CA TRP A 49 2.62 -3.04 4.82
C TRP A 49 1.54 -4.00 5.34
N ILE A 50 0.63 -3.46 6.15
CA ILE A 50 -0.42 -4.26 6.79
C ILE A 50 -1.68 -4.24 5.94
N PHE A 51 -2.19 -5.42 5.58
CA PHE A 51 -3.48 -5.53 4.90
C PHE A 51 -4.63 -5.45 5.92
N SER A 52 -5.48 -4.42 5.78
CA SER A 52 -6.63 -4.15 6.67
C SER A 52 -7.86 -5.01 6.39
N GLY A 53 -7.87 -5.77 5.28
CA GLY A 53 -9.07 -6.40 4.72
C GLY A 53 -9.76 -5.57 3.62
N GLU A 54 -9.40 -4.28 3.52
CA GLU A 54 -9.91 -3.31 2.53
C GLU A 54 -8.79 -2.67 1.69
N GLY A 55 -7.54 -2.69 2.18
CA GLY A 55 -6.38 -2.11 1.51
C GLY A 55 -5.11 -2.27 2.35
N TYR A 56 -3.97 -1.82 1.82
CA TYR A 56 -2.71 -1.85 2.53
C TYR A 56 -2.42 -0.54 3.26
N ILE A 57 -1.83 -0.65 4.44
CA ILE A 57 -1.43 0.43 5.32
C ILE A 57 0.09 0.39 5.47
N CYS A 58 0.77 1.46 5.08
CA CYS A 58 2.22 1.54 5.21
C CYS A 58 2.66 1.55 6.69
N PRO A 59 3.88 1.08 7.01
CA PRO A 59 4.35 0.98 8.39
C PRO A 59 4.21 2.28 9.19
N PRO A 60 4.56 3.47 8.66
CA PRO A 60 4.40 4.73 9.42
C PRO A 60 2.96 5.04 9.79
N CYS A 61 1.99 4.68 8.95
CA CYS A 61 0.57 4.87 9.27
C CYS A 61 0.06 3.80 10.25
N ASN A 62 0.54 2.57 10.13
CA ASN A 62 0.19 1.50 11.06
C ASN A 62 0.68 1.82 12.48
N GLU A 63 1.91 2.34 12.63
CA GLU A 63 2.44 2.81 13.91
C GLU A 63 1.57 3.91 14.53
N GLN A 64 1.11 4.88 13.73
CA GLN A 64 0.22 5.94 14.20
C GLN A 64 -1.14 5.39 14.65
N ILE A 65 -1.67 4.36 13.97
CA ILE A 65 -2.90 3.70 14.41
C ILE A 65 -2.68 3.07 15.78
N ILE A 66 -1.62 2.26 15.94
CA ILE A 66 -1.33 1.54 17.20
C ILE A 66 -1.12 2.51 18.37
N GLN A 67 -0.46 3.65 18.15
CA GLN A 67 -0.23 4.67 19.20
C GLN A 67 -1.52 5.35 19.69
N ASN A 68 -2.63 5.23 18.96
CA ASN A 68 -3.92 5.82 19.29
C ASN A 68 -4.96 4.79 19.77
N ILE A 69 -4.56 3.55 20.07
CA ILE A 69 -5.41 2.48 20.63
C ILE A 69 -5.25 2.39 22.15
#